data_AF-A0A496TJQ6-F1
#
_entry.id   AF-A0A496TJQ6-F1
#
_cell.length_a   1.000
_cell.length_b   1.000
_cell.length_c   1.000
_cell.angle_alpha   90.00
_cell.angle_beta   90.00
_cell.angle_gamma   90.00
#
_symmetry.space_group_name_H-M   'P 1'
#
loop_
_entity.id
_entity.type
_entity.pdbx_description
1 polymer ?
#
loop_
_entity_poly.entity_id
_entity_poly.type
_entity_poly.pdbx_seq_one_letter_code
_entity_poly.pdbx_strand_id
1 'polypeptide(L)' 'DSYYQKGECLYKLKRYREAKEIFENFIRRFSDNPLAKKAREFLDKINNSSLVTDAKEN' A
#
# COMPACT_ATOMS: atom_id res chain seq x y z
N ASP A 1 -9.89 -9.25 7.78
CA ASP A 1 -10.04 -7.97 7.04
C ASP A 1 -9.51 -6.71 7.74
N SER A 2 -8.58 -6.83 8.70
CA SER A 2 -8.03 -5.66 9.43
C SER A 2 -6.79 -5.03 8.79
N TYR A 3 -6.01 -5.78 8.01
CA TYR A 3 -4.79 -5.28 7.37
C TYR A 3 -5.07 -4.25 6.28
N TYR A 4 -6.07 -4.49 5.42
CA TYR A 4 -6.46 -3.52 4.39
C TYR A 4 -6.98 -2.21 5.01
N GLN A 5 -7.87 -2.30 6.01
CA GLN A 5 -8.38 -1.13 6.72
C GLN A 5 -7.27 -0.33 7.40
N LYS A 6 -6.29 -1.01 7.99
CA LYS A 6 -5.10 -0.36 8.56
C LYS A 6 -4.31 0.42 7.50
N GLY A 7 -4.08 -0.18 6.33
CA GLY A 7 -3.42 0.48 5.20
C GLY A 7 -4.20 1.71 4.71
N GLU A 8 -5.53 1.60 4.61
CA GLU A 8 -6.40 2.71 4.20
C GLU A 8 -6.37 3.86 5.22
N CYS A 9 -6.41 3.55 6.52
CA CYS A 9 -6.28 4.57 7.57
C CYS A 9 -4.93 5.28 7.48
N LEU A 10 -3.83 4.55 7.33
CA LEU A 10 -2.49 5.13 7.18
C LEU A 10 -2.39 6.01 5.93
N TYR A 11 -3.00 5.59 4.81
CA TYR A 11 -3.08 6.39 3.59
C TYR A 11 -3.84 7.71 3.82
N LYS A 12 -4.99 7.67 4.50
CA LYS A 12 -5.77 8.88 4.87
C LYS A 12 -4.99 9.80 5.82
N LEU A 13 -4.19 9.21 6.71
CA LEU A 13 -3.27 9.94 7.59
C LEU A 13 -2.01 10.46 6.87
N LYS A 14 -1.91 10.29 5.54
CA LYS A 14 -0.73 10.64 4.73
C LYS A 14 0.56 9.91 5.14
N ARG A 15 0.46 8.83 5.91
CA ARG A 15 1.57 7.96 6.32
C ARG A 15 1.84 6.93 5.23
N TYR A 16 2.23 7.41 4.05
CA TYR A 16 2.31 6.59 2.84
C TYR A 16 3.34 5.46 2.92
N ARG A 17 4.45 5.67 3.63
CA ARG A 17 5.48 4.64 3.84
C ARG A 17 4.94 3.43 4.59
N GLU A 18 4.22 3.65 5.69
CA GLU A 18 3.62 2.57 6.48
C GLU A 18 2.42 1.96 5.79
N ALA A 19 1.61 2.78 5.10
CA ALA A 19 0.52 2.27 4.27
C ALA A 19 1.06 1.29 3.21
N LYS A 20 2.19 1.65 2.58
CA LYS A 20 2.88 0.80 1.60
C LYS A 20 3.30 -0.54 2.18
N GLU A 21 3.99 -0.55 3.32
CA GLU A 21 4.41 -1.81 3.97
C GLU A 21 3.21 -2.70 4.32
N ILE A 22 2.11 -2.11 4.79
CA ILE A 22 0.89 -2.85 5.11
C ILE A 22 0.24 -3.42 3.85
N PHE A 23 0.10 -2.63 2.79
CA PHE A 23 -0.48 -3.08 1.53
C PHE A 23 0.39 -4.15 0.85
N GLU A 24 1.72 -4.01 0.85
CA GLU A 24 2.65 -5.01 0.32
C GLU A 24 2.54 -6.34 1.07
N ASN A 25 2.52 -6.31 2.40
CA ASN A 25 2.33 -7.52 3.21
C ASN A 25 0.96 -8.15 2.99
N PHE A 26 -0.09 -7.33 2.84
CA PHE A 26 -1.44 -7.81 2.56
C PHE A 26 -1.52 -8.52 1.21
N ILE A 27 -0.97 -7.93 0.15
CA ILE A 27 -0.96 -8.53 -1.19
C ILE A 27 -0.18 -9.84 -1.20
N ARG A 28 0.96 -9.91 -0.49
CA ARG A 28 1.75 -11.16 -0.37
C ARG A 28 0.99 -12.30 0.30
N ARG A 29 0.18 -11.98 1.33
CA ARG A 29 -0.58 -12.99 2.08
C ARG A 29 -1.91 -13.34 1.44
N PHE A 30 -2.52 -12.41 0.70
CA PHE A 30 -3.87 -12.52 0.17
C PHE A 30 -3.90 -12.27 -1.34
N SER A 31 -2.96 -12.86 -2.08
CA SER A 31 -2.78 -12.63 -3.51
C SER A 31 -4.02 -12.95 -4.37
N ASP A 32 -4.86 -13.88 -3.92
CA ASP A 32 -6.10 -14.30 -4.60
C ASP A 32 -7.35 -13.50 -4.16
N ASN A 33 -7.21 -12.63 -3.15
CA ASN A 33 -8.34 -11.88 -2.61
C ASN A 33 -8.63 -10.63 -3.47
N PRO A 34 -9.90 -10.30 -3.79
CA PRO A 34 -10.25 -9.07 -4.50
C PRO A 34 -9.76 -7.78 -3.81
N LEU A 35 -9.59 -7.80 -2.49
CA LEU A 35 -9.01 -6.67 -1.76
C LEU A 35 -7.52 -6.46 -2.06
N ALA A 36 -6.78 -7.49 -2.47
CA ALA A 36 -5.36 -7.33 -2.85
C ALA A 36 -5.22 -6.52 -4.13
N LYS A 37 -6.18 -6.65 -5.06
CA LYS A 37 -6.26 -5.77 -6.23
C LYS A 37 -6.42 -4.30 -5.82
N LYS A 38 -7.34 -4.02 -4.89
CA LYS A 38 -7.52 -2.66 -4.33
C LYS A 38 -6.25 -2.17 -3.63
N ALA A 39 -5.63 -2.99 -2.79
CA ALA A 39 -4.38 -2.65 -2.10
C ALA A 39 -3.26 -2.28 -3.10
N ARG A 40 -3.20 -2.97 -4.24
CA ARG A 40 -2.24 -2.67 -5.31
C ARG A 40 -2.50 -1.33 -5.98
N GLU A 41 -3.77 -0.98 -6.23
CA GLU A 41 -4.13 0.34 -6.74
C GLU A 41 -3.72 1.46 -5.78
N PHE A 42 -3.87 1.27 -4.47
CA PHE A 42 -3.37 2.23 -3.48
C PHE A 42 -1.85 2.33 -3.50
N LEU A 43 -1.13 1.21 -3.64
CA LEU A 43 0.33 1.23 -3.79
C LEU A 43 0.78 2.00 -5.04
N ASP A 44 0.11 1.78 -6.17
CA ASP A 44 0.43 2.50 -7.40
C ASP A 44 0.16 4.01 -7.24
N LYS A 45 -0.91 4.41 -6.57
CA LYS A 45 -1.17 5.83 -6.23
C LYS A 45 -0.07 6.41 -5.33
N ILE A 46 0.33 5.67 -4.30
CA ILE A 46 1.40 6.07 -3.36
C ILE A 46 2.72 6.26 -4.12
N ASN A 47 3.08 5.34 -5.01
CA ASN A 47 4.34 5.38 -5.74
C ASN A 47 4.34 6.46 -6.85
N ASN A 48 3.25 6.61 -7.60
CA ASN A 48 3.15 7.59 -8.70
C ASN A 48 3.00 9.03 -8.19
N SER A 49 2.46 9.23 -6.99
CA SER A 49 2.29 10.56 -6.41
C SER A 49 3.59 11.06 -5.77
N SER A 50 4.69 11.23 -6.53
CA SER A 50 5.96 11.95 -6.21
C SER A 50 6.49 11.98 -4.76
N LEU A 51 6.07 11.07 -3.88
CA LEU A 51 6.35 11.08 -2.42
C LEU A 51 7.16 9.86 -1.98
N VAL A 52 7.43 8.92 -2.90
CA VAL A 52 8.16 7.67 -2.64
C VAL A 52 9.20 7.38 -3.73
N THR A 53 9.64 8.40 -4.47
CA THR A 53 10.71 8.28 -5.48
C THR A 53 12.11 8.13 -4.89
N ASP A 54 12.27 8.15 -3.55
CA ASP A 54 13.61 8.16 -2.94
C ASP A 54 14.18 6.79 -2.56
N ALA A 55 13.53 5.65 -2.87
CA ALA A 55 14.07 4.35 -2.46
C ALA A 55 13.70 3.21 -3.41
N LYS A 56 14.43 3.11 -4.54
CA LYS A 56 14.99 1.87 -5.12
C LYS A 56 15.47 2.11 -6.55
N GLU A 57 16.56 2.87 -6.69
CA GLU A 57 17.50 2.73 -7.81
C GLU A 57 18.92 2.86 -7.26
N ASN A 58 19.39 1.82 -6.57
CA ASN A 58 20.81 1.45 -6.44
C ASN A 58 20.89 -0.05 -6.14
#